data_AF-A0AAI9DGP5-F1
#
_entry.id   AF-A0AAI9DGP5-F1
#
_cell.length_a   1.000
_cell.length_b   1.000
_cell.length_c   1.000
_cell.angle_alpha   90.00
_cell.angle_beta   90.00
_cell.angle_gamma   90.00
#
_symmetry.space_group_name_H-M   'P 1'
#
loop_
_entity.id
_entity.type
_entity.pdbx_description
1 polymer ?
#
loop_
_entity_poly.entity_id
_entity_poly.type
_entity_poly.pdbx_seq_one_letter_code
_entity_poly.pdbx_strand_id
1 'polypeptide(L)'
;MTLHDYTVKSCDAIYIEDIPCILHPNIAYRYLEYTGMQNRIIQEWDFPSGYKAYADQYRHFHINHPFMAYRSALNDIKSGKIILLKSLHGGKEIFSVQTRSGNLCTDLPLNLDSRLRYLIDNKISKPVYVSSSRQPKQYAQAAKTINSKAAGRLLAGNL
;
A
#
# COMPACT_ATOMS: atom_id res chain seq x y z
N MET A 1 -12.39 -19.77 -0.39
CA MET A 1 -11.63 -18.60 0.08
C MET A 1 -11.53 -17.69 -1.12
N THR A 2 -12.02 -16.47 -1.02
CA THR A 2 -12.15 -15.60 -2.18
C THR A 2 -10.84 -14.82 -2.35
N LEU A 3 -10.15 -14.98 -3.48
CA LEU A 3 -8.87 -14.29 -3.73
C LEU A 3 -9.01 -12.76 -3.74
N HIS A 4 -10.23 -12.25 -3.97
CA HIS A 4 -10.60 -10.84 -3.88
C HIS A 4 -10.40 -10.21 -2.50
N ASP A 5 -10.37 -11.02 -1.45
CA ASP A 5 -10.12 -10.51 -0.10
C ASP A 5 -8.64 -10.14 0.09
N TYR A 6 -7.78 -10.47 -0.87
CA TYR A 6 -6.35 -10.19 -0.82
C TYR A 6 -5.98 -9.04 -1.74
N THR A 7 -5.02 -8.25 -1.29
CA THR A 7 -4.38 -7.18 -2.06
C THR A 7 -2.89 -7.46 -2.15
N VAL A 8 -2.32 -7.24 -3.33
CA VAL A 8 -0.87 -7.34 -3.53
C VAL A 8 -0.18 -6.13 -2.95
N LYS A 9 0.86 -6.36 -2.15
CA LYS A 9 1.78 -5.34 -1.66
C LYS A 9 3.23 -5.71 -1.93
N SER A 10 4.05 -4.70 -2.16
CA SER A 10 5.50 -4.85 -2.07
C SER A 10 5.91 -5.13 -0.62
N CYS A 11 6.91 -6.00 -0.43
CA CYS A 11 7.50 -6.30 0.87
C CYS A 11 8.04 -5.04 1.59
N ASP A 12 8.46 -4.02 0.85
CA ASP A 12 8.97 -2.78 1.45
C ASP A 12 7.85 -1.89 2.01
N ALA A 13 6.63 -2.02 1.49
CA ALA A 13 5.48 -1.18 1.83
C ALA A 13 4.60 -1.75 2.96
N ILE A 14 5.15 -2.70 3.72
CA ILE A 14 4.46 -3.37 4.84
C ILE A 14 4.93 -2.80 6.18
N TYR A 15 4.05 -2.88 7.16
CA TYR A 15 4.29 -2.43 8.54
C TYR A 15 4.00 -3.55 9.54
N ILE A 16 4.36 -3.33 10.81
CA ILE A 16 4.17 -4.34 11.86
C ILE A 16 2.70 -4.77 12.01
N GLU A 17 1.74 -3.87 11.77
CA GLU A 17 0.30 -4.17 11.83
C GLU A 17 -0.18 -5.05 10.67
N ASP A 18 0.56 -5.04 9.55
CA ASP A 18 0.21 -5.83 8.37
C ASP A 18 0.61 -7.31 8.56
N ILE A 19 1.62 -7.61 9.39
CA ILE A 19 2.21 -8.95 9.60
C ILE A 19 1.15 -10.06 9.84
N PRO A 20 0.20 -9.92 10.78
CA PRO A 20 -0.78 -10.97 11.03
C PRO A 20 -1.68 -11.23 9.82
N CYS A 21 -1.82 -10.27 8.90
CA CYS A 21 -2.66 -10.33 7.71
C CYS A 21 -1.92 -10.83 6.45
N ILE A 22 -0.61 -11.07 6.53
CA ILE A 22 0.19 -11.55 5.39
C ILE A 22 -0.05 -13.05 5.20
N LEU A 23 -0.48 -13.44 4.00
CA LEU A 23 -0.58 -14.85 3.63
C LEU A 23 0.81 -15.45 3.40
N HIS A 24 1.03 -16.66 3.90
CA HIS A 24 2.27 -17.38 3.72
C HIS A 24 2.66 -17.52 2.24
N PRO A 25 3.89 -17.15 1.81
CA PRO A 25 4.29 -17.16 0.40
C PRO A 25 4.08 -18.49 -0.33
N ASN A 26 4.35 -19.63 0.33
CA ASN A 26 4.12 -20.95 -0.25
C ASN A 26 2.63 -21.21 -0.56
N ILE A 27 1.74 -20.71 0.31
CA ILE A 27 0.30 -20.85 0.14
C ILE A 27 -0.20 -19.89 -0.94
N ALA A 28 0.30 -18.64 -0.92
CA ALA A 28 0.03 -17.65 -1.96
C ALA A 28 0.44 -18.15 -3.35
N TYR A 29 1.62 -18.76 -3.47
CA TYR A 29 2.11 -19.36 -4.70
C TYR A 29 1.16 -20.46 -5.20
N ARG A 30 0.82 -21.44 -4.35
CA ARG A 30 -0.09 -22.54 -4.73
C ARG A 30 -1.45 -22.04 -5.18
N TYR A 31 -1.97 -20.97 -4.56
CA TYR A 31 -3.25 -20.40 -4.99
C TYR A 31 -3.18 -19.69 -6.33
N LEU A 32 -2.02 -19.17 -6.74
CA LEU A 32 -1.88 -18.44 -7.99
C LEU A 32 -1.12 -19.22 -9.07
N GLU A 33 -0.61 -20.43 -8.78
CA GLU A 33 0.20 -21.23 -9.70
C GLU A 33 -0.49 -21.47 -11.05
N TYR A 34 -1.82 -21.65 -11.02
CA TYR A 34 -2.64 -21.81 -12.22
C TYR A 34 -2.58 -20.61 -13.17
N THR A 35 -2.27 -19.41 -12.67
CA THR A 35 -2.15 -18.16 -13.45
C THR A 35 -0.89 -18.14 -14.33
N GLY A 36 0.10 -18.99 -14.02
CA GLY A 36 1.33 -19.12 -14.80
C GLY A 36 1.24 -20.16 -15.93
N MET A 37 0.07 -20.73 -16.21
CA MET A 37 -0.12 -21.78 -17.22
C MET A 37 -0.44 -21.20 -18.60
N GLN A 38 0.17 -21.76 -19.65
CA GLN A 38 0.07 -21.25 -21.03
C GLN A 38 -1.32 -21.38 -21.68
N ASN A 39 -2.12 -22.38 -21.28
CA ASN A 39 -3.38 -22.75 -21.94
C ASN A 39 -4.63 -22.30 -21.18
N ARG A 40 -4.54 -21.24 -20.36
CA ARG A 40 -5.67 -20.72 -19.58
C ARG A 40 -6.04 -19.32 -20.07
N ILE A 41 -7.34 -19.12 -20.32
CA ILE A 41 -7.91 -17.78 -20.44
C ILE A 41 -8.02 -17.22 -19.01
N ILE A 42 -7.20 -16.24 -18.73
CA ILE A 42 -7.02 -15.59 -17.42
C ILE A 42 -7.98 -14.40 -17.38
N GLN A 43 -9.04 -14.46 -16.56
CA GLN A 43 -10.01 -13.35 -16.42
C GLN A 43 -9.64 -12.44 -15.26
N GLU A 44 -9.85 -11.12 -15.40
CA GLU A 44 -9.49 -10.12 -14.37
C GLU A 44 -10.12 -10.39 -13.00
N TRP A 45 -11.32 -10.98 -12.99
CA TRP A 45 -12.06 -11.34 -11.78
C TRP A 45 -11.55 -12.62 -11.09
N ASP A 46 -10.45 -13.22 -11.55
CA ASP A 46 -9.84 -14.35 -10.86
C ASP A 46 -8.71 -13.93 -9.89
N PHE A 47 -8.36 -12.63 -9.84
CA PHE A 47 -7.17 -12.15 -9.13
C PHE A 47 -7.42 -11.44 -7.79
N PRO A 48 -6.43 -11.50 -6.89
CA PRO A 48 -6.27 -10.50 -5.83
C PRO A 48 -6.17 -9.10 -6.41
N SER A 49 -6.69 -8.13 -5.66
CA SER A 49 -6.60 -6.73 -6.04
C SER A 49 -5.13 -6.30 -6.21
N GLY A 50 -4.82 -5.63 -7.32
CA GLY A 50 -3.47 -5.16 -7.65
C GLY A 50 -2.52 -6.20 -8.28
N TYR A 51 -2.87 -7.49 -8.31
CA TYR A 51 -1.99 -8.52 -8.89
C TYR A 51 -1.77 -8.35 -10.40
N LYS A 52 -2.84 -8.10 -11.16
CA LYS A 52 -2.72 -7.81 -12.60
C LYS A 52 -1.86 -6.58 -12.85
N ALA A 53 -2.10 -5.49 -12.13
CA ALA A 53 -1.32 -4.26 -12.29
C ALA A 53 0.17 -4.47 -11.98
N TYR A 54 0.50 -5.31 -11.01
CA TYR A 54 1.88 -5.69 -10.72
C TYR A 54 2.48 -6.56 -11.85
N ALA A 55 1.77 -7.60 -12.29
CA ALA A 55 2.21 -8.46 -13.38
C ALA A 55 2.37 -7.68 -14.71
N ASP A 56 1.53 -6.67 -14.95
CA ASP A 56 1.60 -5.83 -16.14
C ASP A 56 2.93 -5.05 -16.25
N GLN A 57 3.66 -4.83 -15.14
CA GLN A 57 5.02 -4.28 -15.18
C GLN A 57 5.98 -5.18 -15.96
N TYR A 58 5.72 -6.50 -15.97
CA TYR A 58 6.52 -7.49 -16.69
C TYR A 58 6.08 -7.68 -18.15
N ARG A 59 4.97 -7.07 -18.60
CA ARG A 59 4.51 -7.22 -19.99
C ARG A 59 5.53 -6.73 -21.01
N HIS A 60 6.30 -5.68 -20.68
CA HIS A 60 7.34 -5.16 -21.57
C HIS A 60 8.44 -6.20 -21.86
N PHE A 61 8.71 -7.11 -20.93
CA PHE A 61 9.68 -8.19 -21.11
C PHE A 61 9.10 -9.41 -21.83
N HIS A 62 7.77 -9.54 -21.88
CA HIS A 62 7.06 -10.73 -22.34
C HIS A 62 5.95 -10.43 -23.35
N ILE A 63 6.25 -9.58 -24.34
CA ILE A 63 5.28 -9.07 -25.33
C ILE A 63 4.50 -10.21 -26.02
N ASN A 64 5.20 -11.28 -26.40
CA ASN A 64 4.60 -12.40 -27.14
C ASN A 64 3.95 -13.47 -26.22
N HIS A 65 4.19 -13.40 -24.91
CA HIS A 65 3.80 -14.45 -23.96
C HIS A 65 3.27 -13.83 -22.66
N PRO A 66 2.03 -13.31 -22.63
CA PRO A 66 1.49 -12.63 -21.46
C PRO A 66 1.47 -13.48 -20.18
N PHE A 67 1.39 -14.81 -20.31
CA PHE A 67 1.47 -15.73 -19.15
C PHE A 67 2.85 -15.71 -18.45
N MET A 68 3.93 -15.33 -19.16
CA MET A 68 5.26 -15.19 -18.56
C MET A 68 5.36 -13.99 -17.61
N ALA A 69 4.54 -12.96 -17.83
CA ALA A 69 4.43 -11.84 -16.91
C ALA A 69 3.84 -12.29 -15.56
N TYR A 70 2.80 -13.12 -15.58
CA TYR A 70 2.24 -13.73 -14.37
C TYR A 70 3.21 -14.71 -13.71
N ARG A 71 3.96 -15.51 -14.49
CA ARG A 71 5.05 -16.34 -13.92
C ARG A 71 6.13 -15.53 -13.21
N SER A 72 6.47 -14.36 -13.75
CA SER A 72 7.44 -13.45 -13.12
C SER A 72 6.91 -12.94 -11.78
N ALA A 73 5.65 -12.51 -11.74
CA ALA A 73 4.98 -12.12 -10.49
C ALA A 73 4.88 -13.28 -9.49
N LEU A 74 4.62 -14.51 -9.94
CA LEU A 74 4.61 -15.71 -9.08
C LEU A 74 5.98 -15.98 -8.43
N ASN A 75 7.06 -15.79 -9.19
CA ASN A 75 8.41 -15.92 -8.65
C ASN A 75 8.72 -14.83 -7.61
N ASP A 76 8.20 -13.62 -7.79
CA ASP A 76 8.30 -12.55 -6.80
C ASP A 76 7.51 -12.86 -5.52
N ILE A 77 6.35 -13.53 -5.62
CA ILE A 77 5.64 -14.06 -4.44
C ILE A 77 6.49 -15.12 -3.74
N LYS A 78 7.00 -16.09 -4.50
CA LYS A 78 7.80 -17.21 -3.95
C LYS A 78 9.07 -16.72 -3.27
N SER A 79 9.71 -15.68 -3.80
CA SER A 79 10.90 -15.06 -3.21
C SER A 79 10.60 -14.07 -2.08
N GLY A 80 9.32 -13.77 -1.82
CA GLY A 80 8.90 -12.84 -0.78
C GLY A 80 9.06 -11.37 -1.13
N LYS A 81 9.33 -11.03 -2.40
CA LYS A 81 9.44 -9.63 -2.88
C LYS A 81 8.08 -8.94 -2.90
N ILE A 82 7.03 -9.69 -3.25
CA ILE A 82 5.65 -9.27 -3.08
C ILE A 82 4.91 -10.24 -2.16
N ILE A 83 3.87 -9.74 -1.53
CA ILE A 83 3.04 -10.49 -0.59
C ILE A 83 1.56 -10.30 -0.91
N LEU A 84 0.75 -11.26 -0.47
CA LEU A 84 -0.71 -11.13 -0.45
C LEU A 84 -1.14 -10.73 0.95
N LEU A 85 -1.67 -9.52 1.08
CA LEU A 85 -2.20 -8.98 2.32
C LEU A 85 -3.72 -9.14 2.32
N LYS A 86 -4.28 -9.77 3.35
CA LYS A 86 -5.73 -9.89 3.49
C LYS A 86 -6.35 -8.57 3.96
N SER A 87 -7.45 -8.16 3.33
CA SER A 87 -8.29 -7.05 3.76
C SER A 87 -8.97 -7.41 5.08
N LEU A 88 -8.91 -6.52 6.06
CA LEU A 88 -9.42 -6.69 7.43
C LEU A 88 -10.95 -6.88 7.53
N HIS A 89 -11.70 -6.74 6.44
CA HIS A 89 -13.15 -6.95 6.42
C HIS A 89 -13.51 -8.44 6.44
N GLY A 90 -13.56 -9.02 7.63
CA GLY A 90 -14.38 -10.21 7.92
C GLY A 90 -13.80 -11.58 7.53
N GLY A 91 -13.40 -12.35 8.53
CA GLY A 91 -13.63 -13.80 8.58
C GLY A 91 -12.60 -14.75 7.94
N LYS A 92 -12.42 -15.90 8.61
CA LYS A 92 -11.54 -17.06 8.35
C LYS A 92 -10.06 -16.89 8.73
N GLU A 93 -9.57 -17.85 9.53
CA GLU A 93 -8.17 -18.05 9.89
C GLU A 93 -7.33 -18.09 8.61
N ILE A 94 -6.27 -17.29 8.59
CA ILE A 94 -5.32 -17.27 7.47
C ILE A 94 -4.10 -18.08 7.84
N PHE A 95 -3.53 -18.74 6.84
CA PHE A 95 -2.18 -19.29 6.93
C PHE A 95 -1.20 -18.12 6.90
N SER A 96 -1.06 -17.44 8.03
CA SER A 96 -0.24 -16.23 8.10
C SER A 96 1.25 -16.59 8.15
N VAL A 97 2.08 -15.56 8.00
CA VAL A 97 3.53 -15.66 8.24
C VAL A 97 3.88 -15.76 9.73
N GLN A 98 2.87 -15.78 10.61
CA GLN A 98 3.01 -15.97 12.04
C GLN A 98 2.37 -17.29 12.48
N THR A 99 3.06 -17.97 13.38
CA THR A 99 2.54 -19.09 14.15
C THR A 99 1.49 -18.61 15.15
N ARG A 100 0.67 -19.54 15.67
CA ARG A 100 -0.31 -19.23 16.73
C ARG A 100 0.30 -18.65 18.01
N SER A 101 1.60 -18.87 18.25
CA SER A 101 2.32 -18.29 19.38
C SER A 101 2.83 -16.86 19.11
N GLY A 102 2.57 -16.30 17.93
CA GLY A 102 3.01 -14.96 17.52
C GLY A 102 4.43 -14.90 16.94
N ASN A 103 5.14 -16.02 16.86
CA ASN A 103 6.47 -16.09 16.25
C ASN A 103 6.36 -16.21 14.73
N LEU A 104 7.34 -15.68 13.99
CA LEU A 104 7.43 -15.87 12.54
C LEU A 104 7.60 -17.34 12.17
N CYS A 105 7.02 -17.76 11.05
CA CYS A 105 7.21 -19.10 10.50
C CYS A 105 8.68 -19.30 10.07
N THR A 106 9.19 -20.52 10.24
CA THR A 106 10.61 -20.84 9.96
C THR A 106 10.90 -21.08 8.48
N ASP A 107 9.87 -21.28 7.65
CA ASP A 107 9.95 -21.60 6.23
C ASP A 107 9.71 -20.38 5.31
N LEU A 108 9.89 -19.17 5.86
CA LEU A 108 9.73 -17.93 5.12
C LEU A 108 10.90 -17.69 4.15
N PRO A 109 10.65 -17.10 2.97
CA PRO A 109 11.71 -16.66 2.06
C PRO A 109 12.62 -15.63 2.75
N LEU A 110 13.93 -15.72 2.51
CA LEU A 110 14.95 -14.90 3.18
C LEU A 110 14.65 -13.39 3.17
N ASN A 111 14.20 -12.87 2.02
CA ASN A 111 13.89 -11.46 1.84
C ASN A 111 12.74 -11.01 2.76
N LEU A 112 11.67 -11.81 2.80
CA LEU A 112 10.49 -11.52 3.62
C LEU A 112 10.82 -11.69 5.09
N ASP A 113 11.48 -12.78 5.47
CA ASP A 113 11.89 -13.06 6.85
C ASP A 113 12.77 -11.93 7.41
N SER A 114 13.78 -11.49 6.65
CA SER A 114 14.67 -10.39 7.05
C SER A 114 13.90 -9.08 7.21
N ARG A 115 12.97 -8.77 6.30
CA ARG A 115 12.12 -7.58 6.40
C ARG A 115 11.20 -7.63 7.61
N LEU A 116 10.54 -8.76 7.86
CA LEU A 116 9.63 -8.93 8.98
C LEU A 116 10.34 -8.81 10.33
N ARG A 117 11.51 -9.44 10.47
CA ARG A 117 12.35 -9.26 11.68
C ARG A 117 12.74 -7.82 11.87
N TYR A 118 13.21 -7.14 10.81
CA TYR A 118 13.53 -5.71 10.87
C TYR A 118 12.36 -4.86 11.37
N LEU A 119 11.13 -5.11 10.87
CA LEU A 119 9.93 -4.39 11.30
C LEU A 119 9.59 -4.66 12.78
N ILE A 120 9.73 -5.90 13.24
CA ILE A 120 9.48 -6.30 14.63
C ILE A 120 10.51 -5.65 15.56
N ASP A 121 11.80 -5.78 15.26
CA ASP A 121 12.90 -5.30 16.08
C ASP A 121 12.88 -3.77 16.20
N ASN A 122 12.54 -3.06 15.13
CA ASN A 122 12.50 -1.60 15.08
C ASN A 122 11.10 -1.02 15.37
N LYS A 123 10.09 -1.86 15.63
CA LYS A 123 8.69 -1.46 15.88
C LYS A 123 8.16 -0.48 14.84
N ILE A 124 8.40 -0.77 13.56
CA ILE A 124 8.03 0.13 12.46
C ILE A 124 6.54 -0.02 12.17
N SER A 125 5.80 0.96 12.66
CA SER A 125 4.35 1.09 12.50
C SER A 125 3.95 1.91 11.29
N LYS A 126 2.73 1.66 10.81
CA LYS A 126 2.13 2.44 9.72
C LYS A 126 2.11 3.94 10.08
N PRO A 127 2.53 4.84 9.17
CA PRO A 127 2.46 6.27 9.43
C PRO A 127 0.99 6.67 9.64
N VAL A 128 0.69 7.15 10.84
CA VAL A 128 -0.60 7.78 11.13
C VAL A 128 -0.58 9.15 10.47
N TYR A 129 -1.14 9.23 9.27
CA TYR A 129 -1.47 10.53 8.70
C TYR A 129 -2.58 11.15 9.54
N VAL A 130 -2.20 12.05 10.45
CA VAL A 130 -3.14 13.01 11.00
C VAL A 130 -3.52 13.90 9.83
N SER A 131 -4.68 13.65 9.23
CA SER A 131 -5.30 14.60 8.32
C SER A 131 -5.47 15.90 9.08
N SER A 132 -4.53 16.83 8.93
CA SER A 132 -4.70 18.18 9.44
C SER A 132 -5.76 18.85 8.58
N SER A 133 -7.03 18.60 8.87
CA SER A 133 -8.11 19.50 8.48
C SER A 133 -8.00 20.77 9.34
N ARG A 134 -6.87 21.48 9.25
CA ARG A 134 -6.84 22.92 9.49
C ARG A 134 -7.07 23.54 8.13
N GLN A 135 -8.35 23.74 7.83
CA GLN A 135 -8.76 24.74 6.86
C GLN A 135 -7.92 26.01 7.10
N PRO A 136 -7.37 26.66 6.05
CA PRO A 136 -6.85 28.01 6.23
C PRO A 136 -8.04 28.87 6.70
N LYS A 137 -8.01 29.31 7.96
CA LYS A 137 -8.91 30.35 8.44
C LYS A 137 -8.62 31.59 7.60
N GLN A 138 -9.46 31.83 6.59
CA GLN A 138 -9.60 33.14 5.98
C GLN A 138 -9.97 34.08 7.12
N TYR A 139 -9.01 34.86 7.61
CA TYR A 139 -9.32 36.02 8.44
C TYR A 139 -10.05 37.00 7.54
N ALA A 140 -11.37 36.92 7.53
CA ALA A 140 -12.22 38.02 7.13
C ALA A 140 -11.98 39.16 8.12
N GLN A 141 -11.00 40.01 7.84
CA GLN A 141 -10.90 41.31 8.50
C GLN A 141 -12.00 42.20 7.90
N ALA A 142 -13.16 42.10 8.54
CA ALA A 142 -14.21 43.10 8.45
C ALA A 142 -13.59 44.48 8.70
N ALA A 143 -13.66 45.34 7.69
CA ALA A 143 -13.33 46.75 7.80
C ALA A 143 -14.26 47.38 8.85
N LYS A 144 -13.72 47.61 10.06
CA LYS A 144 -14.32 48.48 11.06
C LYS A 144 -13.66 49.85 10.97
N THR A 145 -14.41 50.77 10.40
CA THR A 145 -14.27 52.23 10.48
C THR A 145 -13.95 52.68 11.89
N ILE A 146 -12.85 53.42 12.07
CA ILE A 146 -12.72 54.42 13.13
C ILE A 146 -12.19 55.70 12.47
N ASN A 147 -13.08 56.70 12.44
CA ASN A 147 -12.79 58.09 12.10
C ASN A 147 -11.80 58.69 13.09
N SER A 148 -10.74 59.34 12.59
CA SER A 148 -10.13 60.52 13.24
C SER A 148 -9.07 61.18 12.36
N LYS A 149 -9.45 62.16 11.52
CA LYS A 149 -8.60 63.33 11.22
C LYS A 149 -9.36 64.41 10.46
N ALA A 150 -10.12 65.22 11.19
CA ALA A 150 -10.41 66.58 10.78
C ALA A 150 -9.60 67.50 11.70
N ALA A 151 -8.57 68.15 11.16
CA ALA A 151 -8.08 69.49 11.53
C ALA A 151 -6.68 69.73 10.93
N GLY A 152 -6.55 70.77 10.10
CA GLY A 152 -5.29 71.51 9.99
C GLY A 152 -4.77 71.81 8.58
N ARG A 153 -5.30 72.88 7.97
CA ARG A 153 -4.60 73.98 7.26
C ARG A 153 -3.58 73.59 6.16
N LEU A 154 -3.90 73.87 4.89
CA LEU A 154 -3.53 75.10 4.15
C LEU A 154 -2.02 75.37 4.16
N LEU A 155 -1.38 75.22 2.98
CA LEU A 155 -0.60 76.26 2.29
C LEU A 155 -0.17 75.71 0.92
N ALA A 156 -0.79 76.23 -0.14
CA ALA A 156 -0.21 76.22 -1.48
C ALA A 156 0.79 77.37 -1.56
N GLY A 157 1.94 77.13 -2.18
CA GLY A 157 2.95 78.15 -2.40
C GLY A 157 4.03 77.69 -3.39
N ASN A 158 4.00 78.33 -4.55
CA ASN A 158 5.09 78.57 -5.52
C ASN A 158 5.40 77.39 -6.47
N LEU A 159 5.28 77.51 -7.80
CA LEU A 159 5.20 78.65 -8.73
C LEU A 159 4.28 78.31 -9.91
#